data_AF-A0A518RFC7-F1
#
_entry.id   AF-A0A518RFC7-F1
#
_cell.length_a   1.000
_cell.length_b   1.000
_cell.length_c   1.000
_cell.angle_alpha   90.00
_cell.angle_beta   90.00
_cell.angle_gamma   90.00
#
_symmetry.space_group_name_H-M   'P 1'
#
loop_
_entity.id
_entity.type
_entity.pdbx_description
1 polymer ?
#
loop_
_entity_poly.entity_id
_entity_poly.type
_entity_poly.pdbx_seq_one_letter_code
_entity_poly.pdbx_strand_id
1 'polypeptide(L)'
;MFFNGGSGNMKEARTGAVILVAALTGLAAAAAETVTYGYDTQGRVKSVAVSGGPANGTNTAICYDAANNRERFTMNGSGSAACSQAPYPTPTPTAAP
;
A
#
# COMPACT_ATOMS: atom_id res chain seq x y z
N MET A 1 -44.39 -40.12 -37.87
CA MET A 1 -43.41 -39.00 -37.88
C MET A 1 -43.97 -37.90 -37.00
N PHE A 2 -43.11 -37.17 -36.30
CA PHE A 2 -43.40 -36.53 -35.03
C PHE A 2 -43.87 -35.06 -35.13
N PHE A 3 -44.58 -34.63 -34.06
CA PHE A 3 -44.83 -33.26 -33.54
C PHE A 3 -45.58 -32.27 -34.49
N ASN A 4 -46.39 -31.29 -34.06
CA ASN A 4 -46.50 -30.61 -32.78
C ASN A 4 -47.86 -29.86 -32.77
N GLY A 5 -48.65 -30.04 -31.71
CA GLY A 5 -49.75 -29.14 -31.37
C GLY A 5 -49.23 -28.08 -30.39
N GLY A 6 -49.59 -26.83 -30.60
CA GLY A 6 -49.20 -25.73 -29.72
C GLY A 6 -50.02 -24.48 -30.01
N SER A 7 -51.16 -24.38 -29.33
CA SER A 7 -52.07 -23.23 -29.29
C SER A 7 -51.33 -21.91 -29.09
N GLY A 8 -51.73 -20.90 -29.86
CA GLY A 8 -51.33 -19.52 -29.65
C GLY A 8 -51.64 -19.03 -28.25
N ASN A 9 -50.71 -18.25 -27.70
CA ASN A 9 -50.96 -17.34 -26.60
C ASN A 9 -50.18 -16.05 -26.90
N MET A 10 -50.86 -15.13 -27.56
CA MET A 10 -50.46 -13.72 -27.61
C MET A 10 -50.57 -13.14 -26.21
N LYS A 11 -49.44 -13.00 -25.52
CA LYS A 11 -49.27 -12.01 -24.46
C LYS A 11 -47.87 -11.43 -24.60
N GLU A 12 -47.81 -10.29 -25.31
CA GLU A 12 -46.65 -9.42 -25.32
C GLU A 12 -46.32 -9.02 -23.88
N ALA A 13 -45.29 -9.64 -23.31
CA ALA A 13 -44.63 -9.13 -22.13
C ALA A 13 -43.27 -8.60 -22.59
N ARG A 14 -43.27 -7.39 -23.14
CA ARG A 14 -42.05 -6.57 -23.28
C ARG A 14 -41.59 -6.19 -21.88
N THR A 15 -41.02 -7.14 -21.15
CA THR A 15 -40.48 -6.90 -19.81
C THR A 15 -39.06 -6.40 -19.98
N GLY A 16 -38.93 -5.09 -19.80
CA GLY A 16 -37.75 -4.30 -20.10
C GLY A 16 -36.50 -4.73 -19.33
N ALA A 17 -35.38 -4.68 -20.04
CA ALA A 17 -34.06 -4.62 -19.42
C ALA A 17 -33.92 -3.26 -18.73
N VAL A 18 -34.14 -3.22 -17.41
CA VAL A 18 -33.71 -2.08 -16.58
C VAL A 18 -32.25 -2.34 -16.22
N ILE A 19 -31.32 -1.87 -17.05
CA ILE A 19 -29.93 -1.72 -16.63
C ILE A 19 -29.91 -0.53 -15.68
N LEU A 20 -29.96 -0.79 -14.38
CA LEU A 20 -29.71 0.22 -13.36
C LEU A 20 -28.20 0.51 -13.33
N VAL A 21 -27.72 1.34 -14.26
CA VAL A 21 -26.41 2.00 -14.13
C VAL A 21 -26.57 3.11 -13.09
N ALA A 22 -26.74 2.72 -11.82
CA ALA A 22 -26.76 3.68 -10.73
C ALA A 22 -25.35 4.26 -10.58
N ALA A 23 -25.26 5.56 -10.84
CA ALA A 23 -24.08 6.39 -10.74
C ALA A 23 -23.25 6.12 -9.46
N LEU A 24 -22.15 5.36 -9.59
CA LEU A 24 -21.01 5.45 -8.67
C LEU A 24 -20.13 6.65 -9.08
N THR A 25 -20.73 7.82 -9.30
CA THR A 25 -19.97 9.05 -9.49
C THR A 25 -19.37 9.45 -8.15
N GLY A 26 -18.14 8.97 -7.93
CA GLY A 26 -17.12 9.52 -7.05
C GLY A 26 -17.61 10.08 -5.72
N LEU A 27 -17.76 9.21 -4.71
CA LEU A 27 -17.40 9.68 -3.38
C LEU A 27 -15.92 10.04 -3.46
N ALA A 28 -15.60 11.34 -3.44
CA ALA A 28 -14.24 11.79 -3.23
C ALA A 28 -13.80 11.22 -1.88
N ALA A 29 -13.09 10.10 -1.90
CA ALA A 29 -12.46 9.56 -0.71
C ALA A 29 -11.51 10.64 -0.22
N ALA A 30 -11.77 11.21 0.96
CA ALA A 30 -10.90 12.19 1.57
C ALA A 30 -9.57 11.50 1.92
N ALA A 31 -8.63 11.51 0.98
CA ALA A 31 -7.29 10.94 1.11
C ALA A 31 -6.35 11.91 1.84
N ALA A 32 -6.83 12.51 2.94
CA ALA A 32 -5.99 13.32 3.79
C ALA A 32 -5.03 12.41 4.55
N GLU A 33 -3.74 12.60 4.34
CA GLU A 33 -2.67 11.85 4.99
C GLU A 33 -1.76 12.81 5.75
N THR A 34 -1.37 12.42 6.96
CA THR A 34 -0.32 13.06 7.75
C THR A 34 0.91 12.18 7.70
N VAL A 35 2.02 12.75 7.21
CA VAL A 35 3.30 12.04 7.12
C VAL A 35 4.26 12.63 8.16
N THR A 36 4.70 11.79 9.10
CA THR A 36 5.64 12.16 10.16
C THR A 36 7.03 11.66 9.82
N TYR A 37 8.01 12.56 9.78
CA TYR A 37 9.42 12.23 9.54
C TYR A 37 10.20 12.29 10.85
N GLY A 38 10.92 11.21 11.15
CA GLY A 38 11.90 11.17 12.23
C GLY A 38 13.31 11.30 11.67
N TYR A 39 14.14 12.08 12.34
CA TYR A 39 15.51 12.36 11.94
C TYR A 39 16.51 11.82 12.97
N ASP A 40 17.73 11.53 12.52
CA ASP A 40 18.87 11.31 13.42
C ASP A 40 19.58 12.63 13.78
N THR A 41 20.65 12.53 14.55
CA THR A 41 21.46 13.68 14.99
C THR A 41 22.19 14.38 13.84
N GLN A 42 22.32 13.73 12.67
CA GLN A 42 22.91 14.30 11.46
C GLN A 42 21.84 14.92 10.55
N GLY A 43 20.56 14.89 10.94
CA GLY A 43 19.46 15.43 10.16
C GLY A 43 18.99 14.53 9.01
N ARG A 44 19.35 13.25 9.02
CA ARG A 44 18.91 12.27 8.00
C ARG A 44 17.62 11.61 8.44
N VAL A 45 16.72 11.30 7.49
CA VAL A 45 15.45 10.63 7.78
C VAL A 45 15.71 9.18 8.19
N LYS A 46 15.35 8.81 9.43
CA LYS A 46 15.43 7.44 9.94
C LYS A 46 14.09 6.71 9.99
N SER A 47 12.98 7.46 10.01
CA SER A 47 11.63 6.89 10.06
C SER A 47 10.60 7.74 9.33
N VAL A 48 9.62 7.09 8.73
CA VAL A 48 8.43 7.73 8.14
C VAL A 48 7.21 7.00 8.65
N ALA A 49 6.25 7.72 9.22
CA ALA A 49 4.97 7.16 9.66
C ALA A 49 3.83 7.90 8.96
N VAL A 50 2.89 7.15 8.39
CA VAL A 50 1.72 7.70 7.69
C VAL A 50 0.47 7.43 8.52
N SER A 51 -0.33 8.47 8.75
CA SER A 51 -1.65 8.36 9.37
C SER A 51 -2.72 9.05 8.53
N GLY A 52 -3.95 8.53 8.57
CA GLY A 52 -5.01 8.94 7.65
C GLY A 52 -4.85 8.37 6.25
N GLY A 53 -5.86 8.60 5.41
CA GLY A 53 -5.92 8.18 4.01
C GLY A 53 -5.69 6.69 3.75
N PRO A 54 -5.53 6.30 2.47
CA PRO A 54 -5.34 4.92 2.06
C PRO A 54 -4.09 4.24 2.61
N ALA A 55 -3.01 4.98 2.87
CA ALA A 55 -1.75 4.43 3.37
C ALA A 55 -1.63 4.45 4.91
N ASN A 56 -2.73 4.70 5.62
CA ASN A 56 -2.76 4.77 7.09
C ASN A 56 -2.08 3.57 7.76
N GLY A 57 -1.20 3.83 8.73
CA GLY A 57 -0.49 2.82 9.50
C GLY A 57 0.79 2.30 8.83
N THR A 58 1.12 2.79 7.64
CA THR A 58 2.40 2.49 6.98
C THR A 58 3.55 3.13 7.75
N ASN A 59 4.49 2.30 8.17
CA ASN A 59 5.74 2.75 8.80
C ASN A 59 6.94 2.30 7.97
N THR A 60 7.87 3.22 7.77
CA THR A 60 9.15 3.00 7.10
C THR A 60 10.28 3.27 8.07
N ALA A 61 11.33 2.44 8.06
CA ALA A 61 12.61 2.77 8.66
C ALA A 61 13.74 2.71 7.65
N ILE A 62 14.69 3.61 7.83
CA ILE A 62 15.87 3.76 6.99
C ILE A 62 17.08 3.71 7.92
N CYS A 63 17.98 2.78 7.65
CA CYS A 63 19.19 2.58 8.43
C CYS A 63 20.40 3.02 7.61
N TYR A 64 21.34 3.67 8.29
CA TYR A 64 22.55 4.21 7.69
C TYR A 64 23.78 3.73 8.46
N ASP A 65 24.86 3.48 7.73
CA ASP A 65 26.18 3.26 8.31
C ASP A 65 26.84 4.60 8.72
N ALA A 66 28.02 4.50 9.34
CA ALA A 66 28.82 5.66 9.75
C ALA A 66 29.38 6.47 8.57
N ALA A 67 29.51 5.86 7.39
CA ALA A 67 29.95 6.50 6.16
C ALA A 67 28.80 7.14 5.37
N ASN A 68 27.59 7.16 5.94
CA ASN A 68 26.38 7.73 5.36
C ASN A 68 25.77 6.94 4.19
N ASN A 69 26.11 5.67 4.05
CA ASN A 69 25.42 4.79 3.10
C ASN A 69 24.15 4.24 3.73
N ARG A 70 23.08 4.14 2.93
CA ARG A 70 21.84 3.47 3.34
C ARG A 70 22.06 1.96 3.31
N GLU A 71 22.09 1.32 4.48
CA GLU A 71 22.31 -0.13 4.61
C GLU A 71 21.00 -0.94 4.61
N ARG A 72 19.88 -0.33 5.01
CA ARG A 72 18.57 -1.01 5.06
C ARG A 72 17.40 -0.04 4.87
N PHE A 73 16.37 -0.54 4.20
CA PHE A 73 15.08 0.11 4.04
C PHE A 73 13.99 -0.91 4.36
N THR A 74 13.13 -0.62 5.32
CA THR A 74 12.08 -1.54 5.76
C THR A 74 10.75 -0.80 5.78
N MET A 75 9.78 -1.30 5.03
CA MET A 75 8.38 -0.86 5.06
C MET A 75 7.55 -1.92 5.75
N ASN A 76 6.65 -1.50 6.65
CA ASN A 76 5.71 -2.39 7.30
C ASN A 76 4.30 -1.78 7.30
N GLY A 77 3.28 -2.59 7.01
CA GLY A 77 1.87 -2.16 6.91
C GLY A 77 1.16 -2.00 8.26
N SER A 78 1.87 -2.27 9.37
CA SER A 78 1.51 -1.92 10.75
C SER A 78 2.58 -2.51 11.67
N GLY A 79 3.35 -1.66 12.35
CA GLY A 79 4.44 -2.08 13.25
C GLY A 79 5.68 -1.21 13.13
N SER A 80 6.60 -1.34 14.08
CA SER A 80 7.83 -0.56 14.12
C SER A 80 8.90 -1.22 13.25
N ALA A 81 9.31 -0.59 12.17
CA ALA A 81 10.50 -0.96 11.45
C ALA A 81 11.72 -0.51 12.29
N ALA A 82 12.53 -1.45 12.75
CA ALA A 82 13.66 -1.16 13.63
C ALA A 82 14.99 -1.31 12.89
N CYS A 83 15.85 -0.31 13.03
CA CYS A 83 17.27 -0.49 12.79
C CYS A 83 17.87 -1.17 14.02
N SER A 84 18.22 -2.46 13.92
CA SER A 84 19.14 -3.04 14.89
C SER A 84 20.51 -2.40 14.64
N GLN A 85 20.93 -1.46 15.46
CA GLN A 85 22.34 -1.06 15.49
C GLN A 85 23.14 -2.23 16.05
N ALA A 86 23.58 -3.15 15.19
CA ALA A 86 24.84 -3.81 15.47
C ALA A 86 25.92 -2.79 15.08
N PRO A 87 26.89 -2.47 15.96
CA PRO A 87 28.07 -1.75 15.54
C PRO A 87 28.65 -2.50 14.34
N TYR A 88 28.82 -1.81 13.22
CA TYR A 88 29.59 -2.37 12.10
C TYR A 88 30.93 -2.82 12.69
N PRO A 89 31.37 -4.08 12.51
CA PRO A 89 32.66 -4.50 13.00
C PRO A 89 33.68 -3.55 12.37
N THR A 90 34.46 -2.85 13.20
CA THR A 90 35.61 -2.09 12.72
C THR A 90 36.41 -3.02 11.82
N PRO A 91 36.63 -2.71 10.53
CA PRO A 91 37.46 -3.57 9.70
C PRO A 91 38.82 -3.66 10.39
N THR A 92 39.17 -4.85 10.88
CA THR A 92 40.52 -5.11 11.38
C THR A 92 41.44 -4.86 10.20
N PRO A 93 42.38 -3.90 10.27
CA PRO A 93 43.31 -3.69 9.18
C PRO A 93 44.06 -5.01 8.94
N THR A 94 43.88 -5.59 7.75
CA THR A 94 44.69 -6.71 7.28
C THR A 94 46.14 -6.25 7.25
N ALA A 95 47.01 -6.88 8.03
CA ALA A 95 48.44 -6.61 7.96
C ALA A 95 48.90 -6.79 6.50
N ALA A 96 49.51 -5.75 5.94
CA ALA A 96 50.10 -5.80 4.60
C ALA A 96 51.27 -6.81 4.61
N PRO A 97 51.49 -7.57 3.52
CA PRO A 97 52.61 -8.52 3.41
C PRO A 97 53.98 -7.82 3.43
#